data_AF-A0A7J5C1U9-F1
#
_entry.id   AF-A0A7J5C1U9-F1
#
_cell.length_a   1.000
_cell.length_b   1.000
_cell.length_c   1.000
_cell.angle_alpha   90.00
_cell.angle_beta   90.00
_cell.angle_gamma   90.00
#
_symmetry.space_group_name_H-M   'P 1'
#
loop_
_entity.id
_entity.type
_entity.pdbx_description
1 polymer ?
#
loop_
_entity_poly.entity_id
_entity_poly.type
_entity_poly.pdbx_seq_one_letter_code
_entity_poly.pdbx_strand_id
1 'polypeptide(L)'
;MGLPCAHPDCDTPAIGWGLLGHPTNIGYNQRGTVVKWSTTYEDYVPMCRSHNGQRDGGGNWTLCPRGHARIAFGTTPSGACRGCRREWDREARARRKTSRQTAGTIAQQGTDTNTERRPS
;
A
#
# COMPACT_ATOMS: atom_id res chain seq x y z
N MET A 1 -23.88 -15.36 -15.08
CA MET A 1 -22.40 -15.27 -14.98
C MET A 1 -22.03 -13.82 -14.78
N GLY A 2 -20.98 -13.52 -13.98
CA GLY A 2 -20.52 -12.13 -13.79
C GLY A 2 -19.86 -11.56 -15.05
N LEU A 3 -19.80 -10.24 -15.16
CA LEU A 3 -19.07 -9.57 -16.25
C LEU A 3 -17.57 -9.95 -16.22
N PRO A 4 -16.89 -10.06 -17.37
CA PRO A 4 -15.44 -10.26 -17.39
C PRO A 4 -14.71 -9.07 -16.78
N CYS A 5 -13.54 -9.32 -16.18
CA CYS A 5 -12.67 -8.23 -15.75
C CYS A 5 -12.13 -7.49 -16.99
N ALA A 6 -12.17 -6.17 -16.97
CA ALA A 6 -11.70 -5.33 -18.08
C ALA A 6 -10.16 -5.32 -18.29
N HIS A 7 -9.42 -6.13 -17.53
CA HIS A 7 -7.98 -6.28 -17.76
C HIS A 7 -7.79 -7.29 -18.89
N PRO A 8 -7.02 -6.95 -19.95
CA PRO A 8 -6.97 -7.73 -21.20
C PRO A 8 -6.57 -9.20 -21.01
N ASP A 9 -5.71 -9.49 -20.03
CA ASP A 9 -5.21 -10.84 -19.74
C ASP A 9 -5.81 -11.43 -18.45
N CYS A 10 -7.09 -11.18 -18.14
CA CYS A 10 -7.71 -11.63 -16.90
C CYS A 10 -9.03 -12.38 -17.11
N ASP A 11 -9.02 -13.66 -16.77
CA ASP A 11 -10.21 -14.53 -16.84
C ASP A 11 -11.05 -14.51 -15.56
N THR A 12 -10.63 -13.77 -14.53
CA THR A 12 -11.36 -13.70 -13.25
C THR A 12 -12.62 -12.85 -13.42
N PRO A 13 -13.81 -13.32 -12.99
CA PRO A 13 -15.03 -12.52 -13.02
C PRO A 13 -14.90 -11.21 -12.24
N ALA A 14 -15.50 -10.16 -12.77
CA ALA A 14 -15.64 -8.90 -12.07
C ALA A 14 -16.54 -9.06 -10.85
N ILE A 15 -16.16 -8.41 -9.75
CA ILE A 15 -16.95 -8.35 -8.51
C ILE A 15 -17.49 -6.95 -8.25
N GLY A 16 -17.20 -5.99 -9.12
CA GLY A 16 -17.58 -4.60 -9.00
C GLY A 16 -17.03 -3.76 -10.15
N TRP A 17 -17.13 -2.45 -9.98
CA TRP A 17 -16.71 -1.45 -10.95
C TRP A 17 -15.49 -0.70 -10.41
N GLY A 18 -14.51 -0.46 -11.29
CA GLY A 18 -13.29 0.27 -10.97
C GLY A 18 -13.07 1.41 -11.94
N LEU A 19 -12.44 2.49 -11.47
CA LEU A 19 -12.15 3.66 -12.29
C LEU A 19 -11.00 3.37 -13.28
N LEU A 20 -11.28 3.50 -14.58
CA LEU A 20 -10.30 3.45 -15.67
C LEU A 20 -10.00 4.84 -16.23
N GLY A 21 -11.02 5.67 -16.36
CA GLY A 21 -10.92 7.01 -16.92
C GLY A 21 -10.24 8.01 -16.01
N HIS A 22 -10.26 9.27 -16.43
CA HIS A 22 -9.66 10.35 -15.65
C HIS A 22 -10.55 10.67 -14.44
N PRO A 23 -10.01 10.72 -13.21
CA PRO A 23 -10.80 11.12 -12.06
C PRO A 23 -11.20 12.59 -12.17
N THR A 24 -12.49 12.90 -12.08
CA THR A 24 -12.97 14.28 -12.01
C THR A 24 -12.99 14.83 -10.59
N ASN A 25 -12.87 13.95 -9.59
CA ASN A 25 -12.95 14.30 -8.18
C ASN A 25 -11.88 13.58 -7.35
N ILE A 26 -11.44 14.27 -6.29
CA ILE A 26 -10.50 13.77 -5.28
C ILE A 26 -11.03 14.15 -3.90
N GLY A 27 -10.99 13.22 -2.96
CA GLY A 27 -11.47 13.45 -1.60
C GLY A 27 -11.01 12.35 -0.65
N TYR A 28 -11.70 12.21 0.48
CA TYR A 28 -11.36 11.22 1.51
C TYR A 28 -12.54 10.28 1.76
N ASN A 29 -12.26 8.99 1.91
CA ASN A 29 -13.28 8.04 2.40
C ASN A 29 -13.48 8.19 3.92
N GLN A 30 -14.47 7.47 4.47
CA GLN A 30 -14.79 7.49 5.91
C GLN A 30 -13.61 7.07 6.81
N ARG A 31 -12.59 6.42 6.27
CA ARG A 31 -11.38 5.99 6.98
C ARG A 31 -10.23 7.00 6.84
N GLY A 32 -10.48 8.19 6.28
CA GLY A 32 -9.46 9.22 6.05
C GLY A 32 -8.46 8.87 4.95
N THR A 33 -8.75 7.88 4.09
CA THR A 33 -7.90 7.53 2.96
C THR A 33 -8.27 8.39 1.76
N VAL A 34 -7.27 8.96 1.07
CA VAL A 34 -7.48 9.66 -0.20
C VAL A 34 -8.08 8.71 -1.22
N VAL A 35 -9.18 9.11 -1.85
CA VAL A 35 -9.84 8.38 -2.92
C VAL A 35 -10.05 9.30 -4.11
N LYS A 36 -10.07 8.71 -5.30
CA LYS A 36 -10.33 9.39 -6.57
C LYS A 36 -11.56 8.75 -7.20
N TRP A 37 -12.46 9.55 -7.76
CA TRP A 37 -13.65 9.06 -8.44
C TRP A 37 -14.01 9.94 -9.63
N SER A 38 -14.78 9.40 -10.55
CA SER A 38 -15.45 10.16 -11.60
C SER A 38 -16.96 10.22 -11.35
N THR A 39 -17.59 11.30 -11.79
CA THR A 39 -19.05 11.47 -11.88
C THR A 39 -19.61 10.90 -13.19
N THR A 40 -18.74 10.53 -14.12
CA THR A 40 -19.07 10.00 -15.44
C THR A 40 -19.06 8.48 -15.39
N TYR A 41 -20.13 7.84 -15.82
CA TYR A 41 -20.27 6.38 -15.73
C TYR A 41 -19.29 5.64 -16.65
N GLU A 42 -19.02 6.23 -17.82
CA GLU A 42 -18.13 5.71 -18.86
C GLU A 42 -16.67 5.59 -18.40
N ASP A 43 -16.29 6.27 -17.32
CA ASP A 43 -14.96 6.14 -16.74
C ASP A 43 -14.78 4.86 -15.91
N TYR A 44 -15.87 4.12 -15.65
CA TYR A 44 -15.85 2.90 -14.86
C TYR A 44 -15.97 1.66 -15.73
N VAL A 45 -15.20 0.64 -15.37
CA VAL A 45 -15.24 -0.66 -16.05
C VAL A 45 -15.36 -1.80 -15.05
N PRO A 46 -15.94 -2.95 -15.42
CA PRO A 46 -16.04 -4.11 -14.55
C PRO A 46 -14.62 -4.62 -14.21
N MET A 47 -14.34 -4.84 -12.91
CA MET A 47 -13.04 -5.33 -12.45
C MET A 47 -13.16 -6.42 -11.40
N CYS A 48 -12.22 -7.36 -11.43
CA CYS A 48 -12.02 -8.30 -10.34
C CYS A 48 -11.34 -7.60 -9.15
N ARG A 49 -11.39 -8.24 -7.97
CA ARG A 49 -10.86 -7.68 -6.72
C ARG A 49 -9.40 -7.23 -6.83
N SER A 50 -8.57 -8.05 -7.48
CA SER A 50 -7.13 -7.83 -7.61
C SER A 50 -6.85 -6.59 -8.46
N HIS A 51 -7.44 -6.50 -9.65
CA HIS A 51 -7.23 -5.38 -10.56
C HIS A 51 -7.83 -4.07 -10.03
N ASN A 52 -8.97 -4.13 -9.33
CA ASN A 52 -9.53 -2.93 -8.71
C ASN A 52 -8.62 -2.39 -7.61
N GLY A 53 -8.14 -3.25 -6.71
CA GLY A 53 -7.21 -2.84 -5.64
C GLY A 53 -5.87 -2.29 -6.17
N GLN A 54 -5.43 -2.74 -7.34
CA GLN A 54 -4.23 -2.19 -7.99
C GLN A 54 -4.41 -0.74 -8.49
N ARG A 55 -5.65 -0.34 -8.77
CA ARG A 55 -6.01 0.95 -9.37
C ARG A 55 -6.42 1.96 -8.31
N ASP A 56 -7.24 1.54 -7.35
CA ASP A 56 -7.71 2.36 -6.24
C ASP A 56 -6.57 2.94 -5.40
N GLY A 57 -5.42 2.26 -5.34
CA GLY A 57 -4.23 2.77 -4.67
C GLY A 57 -3.56 3.96 -5.38
N GLY A 58 -3.98 4.33 -6.61
CA GLY A 58 -3.32 5.33 -7.45
C GLY A 58 -2.37 4.76 -8.52
N GLY A 59 -2.48 3.46 -8.82
CA GLY A 59 -1.73 2.81 -9.89
C GLY A 59 -2.51 2.77 -11.21
N ASN A 60 -1.86 2.39 -12.30
CA ASN A 60 -2.51 2.11 -13.60
C ASN A 60 -2.32 0.63 -13.95
N TRP A 61 -2.24 0.21 -15.21
CA TRP A 61 -1.92 -1.20 -15.56
C TRP A 61 -0.44 -1.54 -15.52
N THR A 62 0.42 -0.58 -15.84
CA THR A 62 1.88 -0.78 -15.95
C THR A 62 2.64 -0.41 -14.68
N LEU A 63 2.13 0.53 -13.89
CA LEU A 63 2.77 1.11 -12.72
C LEU A 63 1.90 1.00 -11.48
N CYS A 64 2.52 0.61 -10.36
CA CYS A 64 1.89 0.71 -9.04
C CYS A 64 1.84 2.18 -8.56
N PRO A 65 1.11 2.48 -7.47
CA PRO A 65 1.02 3.85 -6.92
C PRO A 65 2.36 4.50 -6.53
N ARG A 66 3.37 3.69 -6.19
CA ARG A 66 4.72 4.16 -5.85
C ARG A 66 5.66 4.21 -7.07
N GLY A 67 5.13 4.03 -8.29
CA GLY A 67 5.89 4.12 -9.54
C GLY A 67 6.67 2.87 -9.93
N HIS A 68 6.50 1.72 -9.24
CA HIS A 68 7.16 0.48 -9.65
C HIS A 68 6.50 -0.10 -10.90
N ALA A 69 7.31 -0.43 -11.90
CA ALA A 69 6.88 -1.14 -13.10
C ALA A 69 6.46 -2.58 -12.76
N ARG A 70 5.19 -2.91 -12.99
CA ARG A 70 4.64 -4.25 -12.73
C ARG A 70 5.31 -5.32 -13.57
N ILE A 71 5.74 -5.02 -14.80
CA ILE A 71 6.47 -5.97 -15.64
C ILE A 71 7.82 -6.36 -15.03
N ALA A 72 8.50 -5.41 -14.37
CA ALA A 72 9.81 -5.64 -13.78
C ALA A 72 9.73 -6.31 -12.40
N PHE A 73 8.74 -5.93 -11.58
CA PHE A 73 8.64 -6.40 -10.19
C PHE A 73 7.65 -7.55 -10.01
N GLY A 74 6.65 -7.69 -10.88
CA GLY A 74 5.54 -8.62 -10.74
C GLY A 74 4.55 -8.24 -9.62
N THR A 75 3.51 -9.06 -9.49
CA THR A 75 2.47 -8.97 -8.46
C THR A 75 2.51 -10.18 -7.51
N THR A 76 1.99 -10.00 -6.30
CA THR A 76 1.73 -11.12 -5.38
C THR A 76 0.43 -11.83 -5.79
N PRO A 77 0.18 -13.06 -5.31
CA PRO A 77 -1.10 -13.74 -5.54
C PRO A 77 -2.31 -12.92 -5.06
N SER A 78 -2.11 -12.07 -4.06
CA SER A 78 -3.12 -11.13 -3.54
C SER A 78 -3.26 -9.84 -4.35
N GLY A 79 -2.55 -9.69 -5.47
CA GLY A 79 -2.61 -8.52 -6.35
C GLY A 79 -1.73 -7.33 -5.96
N ALA A 80 -0.92 -7.44 -4.91
CA ALA A 80 -0.05 -6.34 -4.47
C ALA A 80 1.24 -6.28 -5.31
N CYS A 81 1.78 -5.09 -5.57
CA CYS A 81 3.08 -4.93 -6.22
C CYS A 81 4.20 -5.46 -5.31
N ARG A 82 5.08 -6.32 -5.85
CA ARG A 82 6.22 -6.85 -5.08
C ARG A 82 7.27 -5.78 -4.78
N GLY A 83 7.39 -4.73 -5.60
CA GLY A 83 8.24 -3.56 -5.33
C GLY A 83 7.81 -2.84 -4.05
N CYS A 84 6.53 -2.46 -3.96
CA CYS A 84 5.96 -1.87 -2.74
C CYS A 84 6.18 -2.75 -1.52
N ARG A 85 6.00 -4.08 -1.64
CA ARG A 85 6.22 -5.01 -0.53
C ARG A 85 7.66 -4.93 -0.02
N ARG A 86 8.65 -4.97 -0.92
CA ARG A 86 10.07 -4.87 -0.54
C ARG A 86 10.37 -3.54 0.16
N GLU A 87 9.79 -2.44 -0.30
CA GLU A 87 9.95 -1.14 0.33
C GLU A 87 9.33 -1.10 1.72
N TRP A 88 8.09 -1.59 1.88
CA TRP A 88 7.47 -1.71 3.20
C TRP A 88 8.26 -2.60 4.15
N ASP A 89 8.83 -3.70 3.66
CA ASP A 89 9.68 -4.56 4.48
C ASP A 89 10.96 -3.83 4.92
N ARG A 90 11.57 -3.02 4.04
CA ARG A 90 12.73 -2.18 4.39
C ARG A 90 12.33 -1.11 5.43
N GLU A 91 11.23 -0.41 5.21
CA GLU A 91 10.71 0.62 6.12
C GLU A 91 10.39 0.01 7.50
N ALA A 92 9.75 -1.16 7.53
CA ALA A 92 9.45 -1.88 8.76
C ALA A 92 10.72 -2.33 9.50
N ARG A 93 11.74 -2.82 8.77
CA ARG A 93 13.05 -3.15 9.36
C ARG A 93 13.75 -1.92 9.91
N ALA A 94 13.71 -0.80 9.19
CA ALA A 94 14.30 0.47 9.65
C ALA A 94 13.63 0.95 10.95
N ARG A 95 12.29 0.96 11.00
CA ARG A 95 11.53 1.32 12.22
C ARG A 95 11.88 0.43 13.41
N ARG A 96 12.00 -0.89 13.21
CA ARG A 96 12.42 -1.84 14.25
C ARG A 96 13.85 -1.62 14.73
N LYS A 97 14.75 -1.19 13.84
CA LYS A 97 16.13 -0.85 14.21
C LYS A 97 16.16 0.40 15.09
N THR A 98 15.45 1.45 14.69
CA THR A 98 15.33 2.70 15.46
C THR A 98 14.70 2.45 16.82
N SER A 99 13.61 1.68 16.91
CA SER A 99 12.96 1.38 18.20
C SER A 99 13.87 0.59 19.15
N ARG A 100 14.68 -0.34 18.63
CA ARG A 100 15.69 -1.06 19.41
C ARG A 100 16.82 -0.15 19.88
N GLN A 101 17.26 0.80 19.06
CA GLN A 101 18.27 1.79 19.45
C GLN A 101 17.74 2.68 20.57
N THR A 102 16.53 3.22 20.44
CA THR A 102 15.90 4.02 21.51
C THR A 102 15.71 3.22 22.80
N ALA A 103 15.26 1.96 22.74
CA ALA A 103 15.12 1.11 23.92
C ALA A 103 16.47 0.80 24.59
N GLY A 104 17.52 0.55 23.81
CA GLY A 104 18.88 0.35 24.32
C GLY A 104 19.45 1.61 24.98
N THR A 105 19.20 2.79 24.42
CA THR A 105 19.63 4.07 24.99
C THR A 105 18.92 4.36 26.32
N ILE A 106 17.62 4.07 26.44
CA ILE A 106 16.87 4.21 27.71
C ILE A 106 17.38 3.22 28.76
N ALA A 107 17.68 1.97 28.35
CA ALA A 107 18.21 0.97 29.26
C ALA A 107 19.61 1.33 29.81
N GLN A 108 20.48 1.92 28.98
CA GLN A 108 21.80 2.42 29.43
C GLN A 108 21.70 3.61 30.38
N GLN A 109 20.79 4.56 30.15
CA GLN A 109 20.60 5.70 31.06
C GLN A 109 20.06 5.28 32.44
N GLY A 110 19.27 4.20 32.50
CA GLY A 110 18.76 3.63 33.75
C GLY A 110 19.84 2.89 34.56
N THR A 111 20.88 2.34 33.91
CA THR A 111 22.02 1.72 34.62
C THR A 111 23.01 2.76 35.12
N ASP A 112 23.24 3.84 34.37
CA ASP A 112 24.25 4.84 34.73
C ASP A 112 23.82 5.69 35.92
N THR A 113 22.51 5.97 36.06
CA THR A 113 21.95 6.74 37.20
C THR A 113 21.92 6.00 38.53
N ASN A 114 22.09 4.67 38.54
CA ASN A 114 22.00 3.85 39.76
C ASN A 114 23.36 3.54 40.40
N THR A 115 24.47 3.98 39.79
CA THR A 115 25.83 3.67 40.29
C THR A 115 26.42 4.77 41.17
N GLU A 116 25.81 5.96 41.23
CA GLU A 116 26.35 7.13 41.95
C GLU A 116 25.80 7.38 43.38
N ARG A 117 24.91 6.54 43.92
CA ARG A 117 24.41 6.69 45.30
C ARG A 117 24.80 5.52 46.19
N ARG A 118 26.03 5.53 46.68
CA ARG A 118 26.41 4.77 47.86
C ARG A 118 27.22 5.67 48.80
N PRO A 119 26.59 6.37 49.76
CA PRO A 119 27.33 7.08 50.79
C PRO A 119 27.89 6.05 51.78
N SER A 120 29.19 6.21 52.06
CA SER A 120 29.97 5.49 53.07
C SER A 120 29.54 5.81 54.49
#